data_AF-A0AAF0EFR8-F1
#
_entry.id   AF-A0AAF0EFR8-F1
#
_cell.length_a   1.000
_cell.length_b   1.000
_cell.length_c   1.000
_cell.angle_alpha   90.00
_cell.angle_beta   90.00
_cell.angle_gamma   90.00
#
_symmetry.space_group_name_H-M   'P 1'
#
loop_
_entity.id
_entity.type
_entity.pdbx_description
1 polymer ?
#
loop_
_entity_poly.entity_id
_entity_poly.type
_entity_poly.pdbx_seq_one_letter_code
_entity_poly.pdbx_strand_id
1 'polypeptide(L)'
;MLRSQAALAGEGGASAEMRGAPAWYENVLPRMRGTRAWTEESEAAVTEAYRYLDAHPGKEIRSRMIDAMQAWLPVRDTETMHRIKQWVHQFHTASLLLDDVEDSSELRRGVPAAHTIYGVPQTINTANYVCYQVLAEMVQHHPEAVPSVTTELVALHRGQGMELFWRDSLQCPSEAEYIDMVLNKTGGLFRIAVQLMAKAARTEARAEELLPLVNLLGLLFQIRDDYMNLHSAPFSHTKGFCEDLTEGKFSFPLIHAIRTSAPDHTLLHILRQRTQQVEPKKYVLDYLSRVTYSFVYTRTVLTALEAQARTEIDRLAALWGANPALGAVLDALHIPSSP
;
A
#
# COMPACT_ATOMS: atom_id res chain seq x y z
N MET A 1 -8.46 9.55 -23.17
CA MET A 1 -8.27 10.76 -24.02
C MET A 1 -9.59 11.50 -24.19
N LEU A 2 -9.52 12.83 -24.38
CA LEU A 2 -10.55 13.82 -24.78
C LEU A 2 -11.24 14.63 -23.67
N ARG A 3 -10.74 15.86 -23.47
CA ARG A 3 -11.47 17.03 -23.99
C ARG A 3 -10.54 17.91 -24.84
N SER A 4 -11.13 18.44 -25.89
CA SER A 4 -10.55 19.20 -27.00
C SER A 4 -9.63 20.35 -26.59
N GLN A 5 -8.43 20.39 -27.17
CA GLN A 5 -7.74 21.64 -27.52
C GLN A 5 -7.13 21.53 -28.93
N ALA A 6 -7.99 21.27 -29.91
CA ALA A 6 -7.74 21.73 -31.26
C ALA A 6 -8.14 23.22 -31.32
N ALA A 7 -7.23 24.13 -30.97
CA ALA A 7 -7.21 25.54 -31.40
C ALA A 7 -6.09 26.37 -30.73
N LEU A 8 -4.81 25.94 -30.76
CA LEU A 8 -3.66 26.85 -30.58
C LEU A 8 -2.44 26.42 -31.42
N ALA A 9 -2.69 25.77 -32.56
CA ALA A 9 -1.66 25.50 -33.57
C ALA A 9 -1.53 26.74 -34.47
N GLY A 10 -0.82 27.76 -33.99
CA GLY A 10 -0.66 29.00 -34.74
C GLY A 10 0.29 29.97 -34.07
N GLU A 11 1.55 29.56 -33.88
CA GLU A 11 2.73 30.44 -33.73
C GLU A 11 4.01 29.56 -33.67
N GLY A 12 4.18 28.71 -34.69
CA GLY A 12 5.36 27.88 -34.87
C GLY A 12 6.41 28.58 -35.74
N GLY A 13 7.66 28.61 -35.29
CA GLY A 13 8.80 28.99 -36.14
C GLY A 13 9.92 29.70 -35.36
N ALA A 14 9.75 30.99 -35.07
CA ALA A 14 10.86 31.85 -34.65
C ALA A 14 11.19 31.83 -33.14
N SER A 15 10.39 31.19 -32.29
CA SER A 15 10.49 31.34 -30.81
C SER A 15 11.27 30.24 -30.07
N ALA A 16 11.69 29.18 -30.77
CA ALA A 16 12.46 28.10 -30.17
C ALA A 16 13.98 28.40 -30.15
N GLU A 17 14.51 29.03 -31.19
CA GLU A 17 15.95 29.28 -31.40
C GLU A 17 16.56 30.36 -30.48
N MET A 18 15.75 31.20 -29.83
CA MET A 18 16.23 32.24 -28.90
C MET A 18 16.12 31.85 -27.41
N ARG A 19 15.59 30.66 -27.07
CA ARG A 19 15.38 30.28 -25.67
C ARG A 19 16.71 30.17 -24.92
N GLY A 20 16.83 30.86 -23.79
CA GLY A 20 18.04 30.89 -22.96
C GLY A 20 18.99 32.05 -23.25
N ALA A 21 18.78 32.83 -24.31
CA ALA A 21 19.51 34.07 -24.54
C ALA A 21 18.92 35.22 -23.68
N PRO A 22 19.74 36.18 -23.19
CA PRO A 22 19.25 37.33 -22.40
C PRO A 22 18.05 38.06 -23.03
N ALA A 23 18.08 38.30 -24.35
CA ALA A 23 17.01 38.93 -25.12
C ALA A 23 15.66 38.18 -25.07
N TRP A 24 15.67 36.89 -24.77
CA TRP A 24 14.44 36.11 -24.55
C TRP A 24 13.72 36.53 -23.27
N TYR A 25 14.47 36.88 -22.23
CA TYR A 25 13.96 37.27 -20.92
C TYR A 25 13.46 38.73 -20.87
N GLU A 26 13.91 39.59 -21.80
CA GLU A 26 13.55 41.02 -21.85
C GLU A 26 12.05 41.29 -22.07
N ASN A 27 11.31 40.36 -22.67
CA ASN A 27 9.85 40.47 -22.86
C ASN A 27 9.17 39.10 -22.63
N VAL A 28 9.41 38.53 -21.45
CA VAL A 28 8.98 37.16 -21.11
C VAL A 28 7.49 37.05 -20.78
N LEU A 29 6.86 38.11 -20.27
CA LEU A 29 5.48 38.07 -19.77
C LEU A 29 4.45 37.60 -20.81
N PRO A 30 4.42 38.11 -22.06
CA PRO A 30 3.50 37.60 -23.09
C PRO A 30 3.71 36.12 -23.41
N ARG A 31 4.96 35.63 -23.28
CA ARG A 31 5.35 34.24 -23.56
C ARG A 31 5.01 33.28 -22.42
N MET A 32 4.77 33.80 -21.22
CA MET A 32 4.32 33.05 -20.04
C MET A 32 2.80 33.04 -19.86
N ARG A 33 2.04 33.81 -20.67
CA ARG A 33 0.56 33.84 -20.58
C ARG A 33 -0.12 32.54 -21.01
N GLY A 34 0.60 31.63 -21.66
CA GLY A 34 0.16 30.26 -21.90
C GLY A 34 1.01 29.28 -21.10
N THR A 35 0.37 28.39 -20.34
CA THR A 35 1.03 27.14 -19.93
C THR A 35 1.24 26.30 -21.18
N ARG A 36 2.48 25.89 -21.44
CA ARG A 36 2.78 24.98 -22.55
C ARG A 36 1.99 23.69 -22.31
N ALA A 37 1.46 23.08 -23.37
CA ALA A 37 0.79 21.80 -23.26
C ALA A 37 1.76 20.78 -22.65
N TRP A 38 1.30 20.11 -21.59
CA TRP A 38 2.01 18.97 -21.01
C TRP A 38 2.06 17.86 -22.05
N THR A 39 3.26 17.40 -22.39
CA THR A 39 3.47 16.44 -23.49
C THR A 39 3.45 15.00 -23.00
N GLU A 40 3.18 14.04 -23.88
CA GLU A 40 3.27 12.61 -23.55
C GLU A 40 4.69 12.20 -23.15
N GLU A 41 5.72 12.84 -23.70
CA GLU A 41 7.12 12.63 -23.30
C GLU A 41 7.36 13.10 -21.86
N SER A 42 6.84 14.28 -21.49
CA SER A 42 6.93 14.79 -20.12
C SER A 42 6.15 13.91 -19.13
N GLU A 43 4.96 13.44 -19.53
CA GLU A 43 4.15 12.49 -18.76
C GLU A 43 4.91 11.18 -18.53
N ALA A 44 5.52 10.63 -19.59
CA ALA A 44 6.31 9.42 -19.52
C ALA A 44 7.50 9.59 -18.55
N ALA A 45 8.22 10.72 -18.63
CA ALA A 45 9.38 11.00 -17.79
C ALA A 45 9.04 11.11 -16.30
N VAL A 46 7.93 11.77 -15.94
CA VAL A 46 7.54 11.92 -14.52
C VAL A 46 6.91 10.66 -13.92
N THR A 47 6.52 9.69 -14.75
CA THR A 47 5.89 8.43 -14.32
C THR A 47 6.80 7.20 -14.44
N GLU A 48 8.08 7.36 -14.78
CA GLU A 48 9.00 6.23 -14.99
C GLU A 48 9.09 5.29 -13.78
N ALA A 49 9.28 5.83 -12.57
CA ALA A 49 9.37 5.01 -11.35
C ALA A 49 8.07 4.22 -11.07
N TYR A 50 6.91 4.81 -11.37
CA TYR A 50 5.62 4.12 -11.27
C TYR A 50 5.53 3.00 -12.30
N ARG A 51 5.78 3.29 -13.59
CA ARG A 51 5.69 2.31 -14.68
C ARG A 51 6.66 1.14 -14.47
N TYR A 52 7.84 1.41 -13.93
CA TYR A 52 8.80 0.38 -13.55
C TYR A 52 8.23 -0.60 -12.52
N LEU A 53 7.67 -0.10 -11.42
CA LEU A 53 7.09 -0.98 -10.40
C LEU A 53 5.82 -1.69 -10.89
N ASP A 54 5.00 -0.97 -11.66
CA ASP A 54 3.76 -1.49 -12.26
C ASP A 54 4.01 -2.68 -13.21
N ALA A 55 5.12 -2.64 -13.96
CA ALA A 55 5.52 -3.72 -14.86
C ALA A 55 5.91 -5.04 -14.15
N HIS A 56 6.09 -5.02 -12.83
CA HIS A 56 6.46 -6.20 -12.03
C HIS A 56 5.30 -6.57 -11.09
N PRO A 57 4.30 -7.34 -11.54
CA PRO A 57 3.07 -7.59 -10.76
C PRO A 57 3.34 -8.38 -9.47
N GLY A 58 2.51 -8.13 -8.45
CA GLY A 58 2.58 -8.81 -7.16
C GLY A 58 1.72 -10.07 -7.11
N LYS A 59 1.33 -10.46 -5.89
CA LYS A 59 0.38 -11.58 -5.67
C LYS A 59 -1.09 -11.22 -5.98
N GLU A 60 -1.36 -9.97 -6.36
CA GLU A 60 -2.68 -9.47 -6.79
C GLU A 60 -3.86 -9.78 -5.85
N ILE A 61 -3.62 -9.95 -4.55
CA ILE A 61 -4.68 -10.31 -3.60
C ILE A 61 -5.71 -9.18 -3.47
N ARG A 62 -5.29 -7.91 -3.54
CA ARG A 62 -6.19 -6.75 -3.52
C ARG A 62 -7.14 -6.78 -4.71
N SER A 63 -6.62 -6.98 -5.91
CA SER A 63 -7.40 -7.11 -7.15
C SER A 63 -8.42 -8.25 -7.05
N ARG A 64 -7.99 -9.43 -6.56
CA ARG A 64 -8.90 -10.57 -6.33
C ARG A 64 -9.97 -10.27 -5.29
N MET A 65 -9.65 -9.52 -4.24
CA MET A 65 -10.62 -9.14 -3.22
C MET A 65 -11.66 -8.16 -3.77
N ILE A 66 -11.24 -7.17 -4.55
CA ILE A 66 -12.15 -6.26 -5.25
C ILE A 66 -13.09 -7.04 -6.18
N ASP A 67 -12.56 -7.99 -6.94
CA ASP A 67 -13.36 -8.85 -7.81
C ASP A 67 -14.33 -9.74 -7.01
N ALA A 68 -13.92 -10.26 -5.85
CA ALA A 68 -14.80 -11.01 -4.96
C ALA A 68 -15.92 -10.14 -4.36
N MET A 69 -15.65 -8.86 -4.09
CA MET A 69 -16.64 -7.93 -3.53
C MET A 69 -17.77 -7.59 -4.50
N GLN A 70 -17.60 -7.78 -5.82
CA GLN A 70 -18.67 -7.59 -6.81
C GLN A 70 -19.93 -8.42 -6.52
N ALA A 71 -19.78 -9.59 -5.88
CA ALA A 71 -20.92 -10.43 -5.51
C ALA A 71 -21.87 -9.74 -4.51
N TRP A 72 -21.34 -8.87 -3.65
CA TRP A 72 -22.12 -8.15 -2.62
C TRP A 72 -22.30 -6.67 -2.94
N LEU A 73 -21.41 -6.08 -3.74
CA LEU A 73 -21.41 -4.70 -4.20
C LEU A 73 -21.42 -4.67 -5.74
N PRO A 74 -22.57 -4.94 -6.38
CA PRO A 74 -22.64 -5.16 -7.83
C PRO A 74 -22.54 -3.84 -8.61
N VAL A 75 -21.31 -3.47 -9.01
CA VAL A 75 -21.04 -2.34 -9.89
C VAL A 75 -21.38 -2.75 -11.33
N ARG A 76 -22.51 -2.27 -11.83
CA ARG A 76 -23.03 -2.68 -13.15
C ARG A 76 -22.27 -2.07 -14.32
N ASP A 77 -21.79 -0.84 -14.16
CA ASP A 77 -21.05 -0.14 -15.20
C ASP A 77 -19.60 -0.64 -15.26
N THR A 78 -19.24 -1.29 -16.36
CA THR A 78 -17.93 -1.95 -16.51
C THR A 78 -16.79 -0.95 -16.54
N GLU A 79 -17.00 0.21 -17.17
CA GLU A 79 -16.00 1.30 -17.23
C GLU A 79 -15.73 1.87 -15.82
N THR A 80 -16.78 2.13 -15.05
CA THR A 80 -16.67 2.55 -13.65
C THR A 80 -15.93 1.51 -12.82
N MET A 81 -16.25 0.22 -12.97
CA MET A 81 -15.55 -0.84 -12.25
C MET A 81 -14.05 -0.89 -12.62
N HIS A 82 -13.73 -0.71 -13.90
CA HIS A 82 -12.34 -0.65 -14.37
C HIS A 82 -11.59 0.53 -13.73
N ARG A 83 -12.19 1.72 -13.69
CA ARG A 83 -11.63 2.90 -13.04
C ARG A 83 -11.41 2.71 -11.55
N ILE A 84 -12.38 2.13 -10.84
CA ILE A 84 -12.23 1.83 -9.40
C ILE A 84 -11.03 0.91 -9.17
N LYS A 85 -10.89 -0.17 -9.94
CA LYS A 85 -9.73 -1.06 -9.86
C LYS A 85 -8.43 -0.31 -10.15
N GLN A 86 -8.42 0.53 -11.18
CA GLN A 86 -7.26 1.31 -11.57
C GLN A 86 -6.84 2.30 -10.47
N TRP A 87 -7.77 3.05 -9.87
CA TRP A 87 -7.47 4.00 -8.80
C TRP A 87 -6.92 3.31 -7.55
N VAL A 88 -7.54 2.21 -7.13
CA VAL A 88 -7.06 1.45 -5.96
C VAL A 88 -5.66 0.90 -6.23
N HIS A 89 -5.42 0.40 -7.45
CA HIS A 89 -4.11 -0.09 -7.88
C HIS A 89 -3.05 1.02 -7.92
N GLN A 90 -3.40 2.20 -8.44
CA GLN A 90 -2.52 3.36 -8.50
C GLN A 90 -2.16 3.87 -7.10
N PHE A 91 -3.14 4.02 -6.21
CA PHE A 91 -2.88 4.39 -4.81
C PHE A 91 -1.99 3.36 -4.12
N HIS A 92 -2.23 2.07 -4.34
CA HIS A 92 -1.41 1.02 -3.77
C HIS A 92 0.03 1.05 -4.30
N THR A 93 0.21 1.18 -5.61
CA THR A 93 1.55 1.21 -6.22
C THR A 93 2.31 2.47 -5.79
N ALA A 94 1.64 3.62 -5.72
CA ALA A 94 2.22 4.84 -5.18
C ALA A 94 2.62 4.70 -3.70
N SER A 95 1.79 4.05 -2.88
CA SER A 95 2.14 3.81 -1.48
C SER A 95 3.36 2.89 -1.34
N LEU A 96 3.51 1.88 -2.21
CA LEU A 96 4.69 1.01 -2.21
C LEU A 96 5.98 1.76 -2.55
N LEU A 97 5.93 2.71 -3.50
CA LEU A 97 7.09 3.55 -3.84
C LEU A 97 7.55 4.40 -2.64
N LEU A 98 6.61 4.93 -1.86
CA LEU A 98 6.92 5.69 -0.65
C LEU A 98 7.43 4.79 0.47
N ASP A 99 6.74 3.67 0.73
CA ASP A 99 7.11 2.66 1.73
C ASP A 99 8.55 2.16 1.50
N ASP A 100 8.91 1.81 0.25
CA ASP A 100 10.29 1.40 -0.10
C ASP A 100 11.34 2.48 0.22
N VAL A 101 11.02 3.75 0.01
CA VAL A 101 11.92 4.87 0.32
C VAL A 101 12.02 5.07 1.83
N GLU A 102 10.88 5.06 2.53
CA GLU A 102 10.78 5.30 3.96
C GLU A 102 11.47 4.20 4.79
N ASP A 103 11.42 2.97 4.30
CA ASP A 103 12.03 1.78 4.91
C ASP A 103 13.44 1.48 4.38
N SER A 104 13.90 2.22 3.36
CA SER A 104 15.20 1.98 2.70
C SER A 104 15.33 0.55 2.16
N SER A 105 14.23 -0.01 1.63
CA SER A 105 14.19 -1.38 1.10
C SER A 105 15.04 -1.51 -0.17
N GLU A 106 15.83 -2.58 -0.27
CA GLU A 106 16.69 -2.77 -1.46
C GLU A 106 15.90 -3.42 -2.61
N LEU A 107 14.93 -4.29 -2.30
CA LEU A 107 14.16 -5.04 -3.27
C LEU A 107 12.65 -4.86 -3.08
N ARG A 108 11.92 -4.91 -4.18
CA ARG A 108 10.46 -5.00 -4.21
C ARG A 108 10.05 -6.02 -5.27
N ARG A 109 9.27 -7.03 -4.87
CA ARG A 109 8.78 -8.10 -5.77
C ARG A 109 9.92 -8.83 -6.51
N GLY A 110 11.09 -8.96 -5.86
CA GLY A 110 12.27 -9.67 -6.39
C GLY A 110 13.11 -8.87 -7.37
N VAL A 111 12.82 -7.60 -7.59
CA VAL A 111 13.62 -6.67 -8.41
C VAL A 111 14.09 -5.48 -7.58
N PRO A 112 15.11 -4.71 -8.00
CA PRO A 112 15.57 -3.54 -7.25
C PRO A 112 14.42 -2.56 -6.99
N ALA A 113 14.34 -2.02 -5.77
CA ALA A 113 13.34 -1.01 -5.43
C ALA A 113 13.51 0.25 -6.29
N ALA A 114 12.42 0.91 -6.66
CA ALA A 114 12.45 1.99 -7.66
C ALA A 114 13.43 3.12 -7.29
N HIS A 115 13.54 3.47 -6.01
CA HIS A 115 14.45 4.53 -5.56
C HIS A 115 15.93 4.19 -5.70
N THR A 116 16.28 2.91 -5.82
CA THR A 116 17.66 2.47 -6.09
C THR A 116 18.06 2.68 -7.55
N ILE A 117 17.08 2.83 -8.46
CA ILE A 117 17.27 3.05 -9.90
C ILE A 117 17.09 4.53 -10.25
N TYR A 118 15.97 5.11 -9.84
CA TYR A 118 15.55 6.47 -10.21
C TYR A 118 15.97 7.52 -9.17
N GLY A 119 16.50 7.09 -8.03
CA GLY A 119 16.81 7.96 -6.90
C GLY A 119 15.59 8.28 -6.04
N VAL A 120 15.86 8.59 -4.77
CA VAL A 120 14.87 8.98 -3.77
C VAL A 120 14.00 10.17 -4.22
N PRO A 121 14.57 11.30 -4.71
CA PRO A 121 13.76 12.47 -5.05
C PRO A 121 12.74 12.22 -6.16
N GLN A 122 13.14 11.52 -7.23
CA GLN A 122 12.23 11.21 -8.34
C GLN A 122 11.15 10.22 -7.92
N THR A 123 11.50 9.23 -7.09
CA THR A 123 10.54 8.22 -6.60
C THR A 123 9.46 8.85 -5.72
N ILE A 124 9.84 9.70 -4.76
CA ILE A 124 8.89 10.46 -3.93
C ILE A 124 7.99 11.34 -4.80
N ASN A 125 8.58 12.09 -5.73
CA ASN A 125 7.81 12.97 -6.62
C ASN A 125 6.81 12.17 -7.46
N THR A 126 7.24 11.05 -8.04
CA THR A 126 6.39 10.18 -8.86
C THR A 126 5.22 9.61 -8.07
N ALA A 127 5.47 9.11 -6.86
CA ALA A 127 4.43 8.55 -6.00
C ALA A 127 3.35 9.59 -5.65
N ASN A 128 3.77 10.77 -5.21
CA ASN A 128 2.86 11.87 -4.90
C ASN A 128 2.09 12.34 -6.15
N TYR A 129 2.78 12.46 -7.28
CA TYR A 129 2.18 12.84 -8.56
C TYR A 129 1.05 11.89 -8.96
N VAL A 130 1.28 10.58 -8.90
CA VAL A 130 0.25 9.57 -9.20
C VAL A 130 -0.93 9.66 -8.24
N CYS A 131 -0.70 9.84 -6.93
CA CYS A 131 -1.79 10.05 -5.97
C CYS A 131 -2.67 11.26 -6.34
N TYR A 132 -2.06 12.39 -6.72
CA TYR A 132 -2.81 13.58 -7.13
C TYR A 132 -3.50 13.41 -8.49
N GLN A 133 -2.91 12.68 -9.43
CA GLN A 133 -3.57 12.32 -10.69
C GLN A 133 -4.84 11.53 -10.45
N VAL A 134 -4.79 10.51 -9.58
CA VAL A 134 -5.98 9.72 -9.21
C VAL A 134 -7.06 10.63 -8.62
N LEU A 135 -6.72 11.48 -7.65
CA LEU A 135 -7.67 12.42 -7.06
C LEU A 135 -8.26 13.38 -8.11
N ALA A 136 -7.45 13.89 -9.03
CA ALA A 136 -7.90 14.77 -10.10
C ALA A 136 -8.87 14.06 -11.07
N GLU A 137 -8.61 12.79 -11.40
CA GLU A 137 -9.52 11.97 -12.20
C GLU A 137 -10.83 11.70 -11.45
N MET A 138 -10.73 11.36 -10.16
CA MET A 138 -11.91 11.15 -9.31
C MET A 138 -12.78 12.40 -9.20
N VAL A 139 -12.21 13.61 -9.14
CA VAL A 139 -13.00 14.85 -9.17
C VAL A 139 -13.83 14.98 -10.45
N GLN A 140 -13.34 14.46 -11.57
CA GLN A 140 -14.06 14.52 -12.86
C GLN A 140 -15.15 13.45 -12.99
N HIS A 141 -14.93 12.27 -12.41
CA HIS A 141 -15.78 11.10 -12.63
C HIS A 141 -16.65 10.70 -11.41
N HIS A 142 -16.16 10.91 -10.19
CA HIS A 142 -16.82 10.58 -8.91
C HIS A 142 -16.50 11.63 -7.82
N PRO A 143 -16.80 12.93 -8.05
CA PRO A 143 -16.47 14.01 -7.10
C PRO A 143 -17.05 13.78 -5.71
N GLU A 144 -18.18 13.08 -5.61
CA GLU A 144 -18.83 12.75 -4.36
C GLU A 144 -18.03 11.74 -3.51
N ALA A 145 -17.17 10.92 -4.09
CA ALA A 145 -16.35 9.94 -3.38
C ALA A 145 -15.03 10.54 -2.84
N VAL A 146 -14.59 11.67 -3.39
CA VAL A 146 -13.31 12.30 -3.06
C VAL A 146 -13.16 12.60 -1.56
N PRO A 147 -14.18 13.11 -0.82
CA PRO A 147 -14.02 13.37 0.61
C PRO A 147 -13.76 12.12 1.44
N SER A 148 -14.45 11.01 1.18
CA SER A 148 -14.27 9.76 1.93
C SER A 148 -12.93 9.12 1.58
N VAL A 149 -12.56 9.09 0.30
CA VAL A 149 -11.25 8.58 -0.13
C VAL A 149 -10.11 9.42 0.45
N THR A 150 -10.22 10.75 0.46
CA THR A 150 -9.20 11.62 1.07
C THR A 150 -9.07 11.36 2.58
N THR A 151 -10.19 11.12 3.26
CA THR A 151 -10.18 10.76 4.70
C THR A 151 -9.42 9.45 4.94
N GLU A 152 -9.62 8.44 4.09
CA GLU A 152 -8.88 7.19 4.17
C GLU A 152 -7.40 7.37 3.80
N LEU A 153 -7.06 8.20 2.81
CA LEU A 153 -5.66 8.53 2.50
C LEU A 153 -4.96 9.21 3.69
N VAL A 154 -5.65 10.07 4.42
CA VAL A 154 -5.12 10.66 5.67
C VAL A 154 -4.93 9.57 6.73
N ALA A 155 -5.86 8.63 6.86
CA ALA A 155 -5.71 7.48 7.76
C ALA A 155 -4.48 6.63 7.40
N LEU A 156 -4.25 6.34 6.11
CA LEU A 156 -3.05 5.64 5.64
C LEU A 156 -1.76 6.30 6.16
N HIS A 157 -1.66 7.63 6.01
CA HIS A 157 -0.49 8.39 6.47
C HIS A 157 -0.38 8.45 8.00
N ARG A 158 -1.50 8.45 8.73
CA ARG A 158 -1.48 8.36 10.20
C ARG A 158 -0.93 7.01 10.67
N GLY A 159 -1.37 5.92 10.03
CA GLY A 159 -0.85 4.58 10.30
C GLY A 159 0.65 4.50 10.02
N GLN A 160 1.06 4.88 8.81
CA GLN A 160 2.47 4.92 8.42
C GLN A 160 3.30 5.78 9.36
N GLY A 161 2.84 6.99 9.69
CA GLY A 161 3.54 7.90 10.58
C GLY A 161 3.76 7.33 11.98
N MET A 162 2.80 6.58 12.54
CA MET A 162 2.97 5.94 13.84
C MET A 162 3.97 4.78 13.79
N GLU A 163 3.96 3.98 12.72
CA GLU A 163 4.95 2.91 12.51
C GLU A 163 6.37 3.48 12.42
N LEU A 164 6.56 4.54 11.64
CA LEU A 164 7.84 5.27 11.53
C LEU A 164 8.24 5.88 12.87
N PHE A 165 7.30 6.49 13.60
CA PHE A 165 7.57 7.07 14.92
C PHE A 165 8.08 6.03 15.90
N TRP A 166 7.43 4.87 16.01
CA TRP A 166 7.89 3.80 16.90
C TRP A 166 9.28 3.31 16.51
N ARG A 167 9.49 3.05 15.22
CA ARG A 167 10.78 2.62 14.65
C ARG A 167 11.90 3.60 14.97
N ASP A 168 11.68 4.90 14.75
CA ASP A 168 12.73 5.92 14.86
C ASP A 168 12.95 6.39 16.31
N SER A 169 11.91 6.35 17.15
CA SER A 169 12.02 6.60 18.60
C SER A 169 12.46 5.38 19.41
N LEU A 170 12.52 4.20 18.78
CA LEU A 170 12.76 2.90 19.40
C LEU A 170 11.77 2.57 20.52
N GLN A 171 10.53 3.05 20.40
CA GLN A 171 9.45 2.79 21.34
C GLN A 171 8.62 1.59 20.86
N CYS A 172 8.77 0.44 21.52
CA CYS A 172 7.94 -0.72 21.21
C CYS A 172 6.46 -0.44 21.57
N PRO A 173 5.53 -0.50 20.60
CA PRO A 173 4.11 -0.34 20.88
C PRO A 173 3.56 -1.52 21.69
N SER A 174 2.36 -1.35 22.23
CA SER A 174 1.49 -2.45 22.63
C SER A 174 0.81 -3.09 21.42
N GLU A 175 0.26 -4.29 21.60
CA GLU A 175 -0.49 -4.95 20.53
C GLU A 175 -1.77 -4.18 20.15
N ALA A 176 -2.41 -3.50 21.11
CA ALA A 176 -3.57 -2.66 20.85
C ALA A 176 -3.21 -1.46 19.95
N GLU A 177 -2.11 -0.77 20.26
CA GLU A 177 -1.60 0.32 19.42
C GLU A 177 -1.23 -0.18 18.03
N TYR A 178 -0.58 -1.35 17.93
CA TYR A 178 -0.27 -1.97 16.64
C TYR A 178 -1.55 -2.22 15.82
N ILE A 179 -2.62 -2.77 16.43
CA ILE A 179 -3.90 -2.98 15.74
C ILE A 179 -4.44 -1.65 15.19
N ASP A 180 -4.46 -0.59 15.99
CA ASP A 180 -4.92 0.74 15.55
C ASP A 180 -4.09 1.29 14.38
N MET A 181 -2.77 1.08 14.41
CA MET A 181 -1.90 1.44 13.30
C MET A 181 -2.25 0.66 12.03
N VAL A 182 -2.42 -0.66 12.13
CA VAL A 182 -2.75 -1.51 10.97
C VAL A 182 -4.11 -1.17 10.37
N LEU A 183 -5.10 -0.88 11.20
CA LEU A 183 -6.43 -0.43 10.74
C LEU A 183 -6.32 0.87 9.93
N ASN A 184 -5.39 1.75 10.29
CA ASN A 184 -5.12 2.99 9.55
C ASN A 184 -4.30 2.73 8.28
N LYS A 185 -3.17 1.98 8.35
CA LYS A 185 -2.23 1.75 7.22
C LYS A 185 -2.73 0.75 6.19
N THR A 186 -3.18 -0.44 6.58
CA THR A 186 -3.50 -1.52 5.63
C THR A 186 -5.00 -1.63 5.38
N GLY A 187 -5.83 -1.32 6.39
CA GLY A 187 -7.28 -1.27 6.24
C GLY A 187 -7.77 -0.16 5.31
N GLY A 188 -7.07 0.98 5.24
CA GLY A 188 -7.52 2.16 4.48
C GLY A 188 -7.72 1.91 2.99
N LEU A 189 -6.79 1.24 2.32
CA LEU A 189 -6.91 0.94 0.88
C LEU A 189 -8.08 -0.02 0.58
N PHE A 190 -8.32 -0.99 1.45
CA PHE A 190 -9.47 -1.89 1.30
C PHE A 190 -10.79 -1.18 1.54
N ARG A 191 -10.86 -0.26 2.52
CA ARG A 191 -12.03 0.59 2.75
C ARG A 191 -12.30 1.53 1.57
N ILE A 192 -11.26 2.13 0.97
CA ILE A 192 -11.40 2.94 -0.26
C ILE A 192 -12.08 2.12 -1.35
N ALA A 193 -11.62 0.89 -1.60
CA ALA A 193 -12.20 0.03 -2.63
C ALA A 193 -13.69 -0.27 -2.36
N VAL A 194 -14.02 -0.68 -1.13
CA VAL A 194 -15.41 -1.01 -0.74
C VAL A 194 -16.32 0.21 -0.81
N GLN A 195 -15.86 1.39 -0.36
CA GLN A 195 -16.61 2.63 -0.43
C GLN A 195 -16.88 3.06 -1.87
N LEU A 196 -15.86 2.99 -2.75
CA LEU A 196 -16.01 3.32 -4.17
C LEU A 196 -17.00 2.38 -4.86
N MET A 197 -16.86 1.08 -4.64
CA MET A 197 -17.78 0.08 -5.21
C MET A 197 -19.20 0.26 -4.71
N ALA A 198 -19.39 0.43 -3.40
CA ALA A 198 -20.71 0.61 -2.82
C ALA A 198 -21.40 1.86 -3.33
N LYS A 199 -20.65 2.96 -3.51
CA LYS A 199 -21.20 4.19 -4.06
C LYS A 199 -21.60 4.04 -5.52
N ALA A 200 -20.76 3.40 -6.34
CA ALA A 200 -21.08 3.10 -7.73
C ALA A 200 -22.29 2.14 -7.86
N ALA A 201 -22.44 1.19 -6.93
CA ALA A 201 -23.54 0.24 -6.88
C ALA A 201 -24.81 0.77 -6.19
N ARG A 202 -24.75 1.94 -5.53
CA ARG A 202 -25.81 2.49 -4.65
C ARG A 202 -26.21 1.56 -3.51
N THR A 203 -25.20 0.99 -2.87
CA THR A 203 -25.32 0.04 -1.75
C THR A 203 -24.50 0.49 -0.54
N GLU A 204 -24.50 1.79 -0.23
CA GLU A 204 -23.69 2.40 0.82
C GLU A 204 -23.95 1.76 2.20
N ALA A 205 -25.20 1.40 2.51
CA ALA A 205 -25.53 0.67 3.74
C ALA A 205 -24.83 -0.70 3.84
N ARG A 206 -24.54 -1.37 2.70
CA ARG A 206 -23.76 -2.61 2.70
C ARG A 206 -22.28 -2.35 2.96
N ALA A 207 -21.76 -1.19 2.57
CA ALA A 207 -20.38 -0.81 2.84
C ALA A 207 -20.12 -0.73 4.34
N GLU A 208 -21.04 -0.12 5.09
CA GLU A 208 -20.97 0.01 6.55
C GLU A 208 -20.98 -1.38 7.23
N GLU A 209 -21.88 -2.27 6.80
CA GLU A 209 -21.94 -3.67 7.26
C GLU A 209 -20.69 -4.49 6.89
N LEU A 210 -19.96 -4.11 5.84
CA LEU A 210 -18.71 -4.77 5.41
C LEU A 210 -17.48 -4.28 6.17
N LEU A 211 -17.54 -3.12 6.85
CA LEU A 211 -16.37 -2.54 7.52
C LEU A 211 -15.70 -3.48 8.53
N PRO A 212 -16.42 -4.22 9.39
CA PRO A 212 -15.81 -5.16 10.32
C PRO A 212 -14.99 -6.24 9.60
N LEU A 213 -15.55 -6.84 8.55
CA LEU A 213 -14.87 -7.84 7.74
C LEU A 213 -13.62 -7.25 7.04
N VAL A 214 -13.76 -6.08 6.42
CA VAL A 214 -12.67 -5.41 5.71
C VAL A 214 -11.50 -5.08 6.65
N ASN A 215 -11.81 -4.57 7.83
CA ASN A 215 -10.82 -4.27 8.88
C ASN A 215 -10.14 -5.55 9.38
N LEU A 216 -10.91 -6.62 9.59
CA LEU A 216 -10.39 -7.92 10.00
C LEU A 216 -9.47 -8.53 8.94
N LEU A 217 -9.84 -8.45 7.66
CA LEU A 217 -9.00 -8.89 6.54
C LEU A 217 -7.72 -8.05 6.45
N GLY A 218 -7.80 -6.74 6.67
CA GLY A 218 -6.63 -5.86 6.73
C GLY A 218 -5.65 -6.26 7.84
N LEU A 219 -6.18 -6.54 9.04
CA LEU A 219 -5.38 -7.00 10.18
C LEU A 219 -4.73 -8.36 9.91
N LEU A 220 -5.51 -9.33 9.41
CA LEU A 220 -5.02 -10.65 9.02
C LEU A 220 -3.90 -10.53 7.97
N PHE A 221 -4.07 -9.67 6.97
CA PHE A 221 -3.09 -9.47 5.91
C PHE A 221 -1.77 -8.93 6.44
N GLN A 222 -1.81 -7.93 7.31
CA GLN A 222 -0.59 -7.33 7.86
C GLN A 222 0.14 -8.26 8.80
N ILE A 223 -0.54 -8.90 9.76
CA ILE A 223 0.11 -9.85 10.67
C ILE A 223 0.70 -11.03 9.90
N ARG A 224 0.03 -11.46 8.83
CA ARG A 224 0.56 -12.49 7.94
C ARG A 224 1.83 -12.02 7.22
N ASP A 225 1.84 -10.79 6.72
CA ASP A 225 3.00 -10.22 6.02
C ASP A 225 4.23 -10.16 6.95
N ASP A 226 4.03 -9.61 8.16
CA ASP A 226 5.01 -9.56 9.24
C ASP A 226 5.55 -10.96 9.61
N TYR A 227 4.65 -11.95 9.73
CA TYR A 227 5.04 -13.34 10.00
C TYR A 227 5.88 -13.93 8.87
N MET A 228 5.44 -13.74 7.61
CA MET A 228 6.11 -14.31 6.44
C MET A 228 7.47 -13.66 6.18
N ASN A 229 7.64 -12.37 6.50
CA ASN A 229 8.91 -11.65 6.41
C ASN A 229 10.01 -12.32 7.25
N LEU A 230 9.65 -12.78 8.46
CA LEU A 230 10.61 -13.40 9.38
C LEU A 230 10.69 -14.93 9.25
N HIS A 231 9.62 -15.61 8.85
CA HIS A 231 9.56 -17.08 8.92
C HIS A 231 9.86 -17.79 7.59
N SER A 232 9.72 -17.14 6.43
CA SER A 232 9.65 -17.87 5.16
C SER A 232 10.84 -17.64 4.21
N ALA A 233 11.53 -18.73 3.87
CA ALA A 233 12.61 -18.72 2.88
C ALA A 233 12.16 -18.20 1.49
N PRO A 234 10.96 -18.52 0.96
CA PRO A 234 10.52 -17.96 -0.32
C PRO A 234 10.35 -16.43 -0.32
N PHE A 235 9.96 -15.83 0.81
CA PHE A 235 9.77 -14.38 0.92
C PHE A 235 11.11 -13.63 0.99
N SER A 236 12.17 -14.33 1.43
CA SER A 236 13.54 -13.81 1.37
C SER A 236 14.04 -13.51 -0.05
N HIS A 237 13.47 -14.16 -1.07
CA HIS A 237 13.82 -13.89 -2.48
C HIS A 237 13.08 -12.70 -3.08
N THR A 238 11.98 -12.24 -2.46
CA THR A 238 11.14 -11.15 -3.00
C THR A 238 11.39 -9.79 -2.35
N LYS A 239 11.81 -9.80 -1.09
CA LYS A 239 12.07 -8.60 -0.28
C LYS A 239 13.48 -8.67 0.29
N GLY A 240 13.83 -9.76 0.95
CA GLY A 240 15.19 -9.99 1.46
C GLY A 240 15.13 -10.84 2.72
N PHE A 241 16.26 -11.36 3.20
CA PHE A 241 16.27 -12.19 4.40
C PHE A 241 15.94 -11.35 5.65
N CYS A 242 14.74 -11.53 6.20
CA CYS A 242 14.23 -10.82 7.40
C CYS A 242 14.40 -9.30 7.30
N GLU A 243 13.85 -8.70 6.24
CA GLU A 243 13.96 -7.26 6.01
C GLU A 243 13.39 -6.42 7.14
N ASP A 244 12.33 -6.85 7.83
CA ASP A 244 11.76 -6.08 8.96
C ASP A 244 12.84 -5.76 10.02
N LEU A 245 13.85 -6.62 10.18
CA LEU A 245 14.98 -6.39 11.09
C LEU A 245 15.99 -5.37 10.55
N THR A 246 16.15 -5.29 9.23
CA THR A 246 16.96 -4.26 8.56
C THR A 246 16.24 -2.92 8.54
N GLU A 247 14.93 -2.93 8.31
CA GLU A 247 14.08 -1.74 8.40
C GLU A 247 14.01 -1.21 9.85
N GLY A 248 14.21 -2.09 10.85
CA GLY A 248 14.10 -1.74 12.27
C GLY A 248 12.64 -1.73 12.75
N LYS A 249 11.76 -2.39 12.02
CA LYS A 249 10.31 -2.36 12.18
C LYS A 249 9.87 -3.18 13.40
N PHE A 250 8.92 -2.63 14.16
CA PHE A 250 8.22 -3.35 15.22
C PHE A 250 7.09 -4.21 14.61
N SER A 251 7.45 -5.32 13.96
CA SER A 251 6.47 -6.26 13.42
C SER A 251 5.77 -7.05 14.52
N PHE A 252 4.56 -7.57 14.25
CA PHE A 252 3.74 -8.27 15.25
C PHE A 252 4.48 -9.33 16.10
N PRO A 253 5.23 -10.29 15.52
CA PRO A 253 6.00 -11.25 16.32
C PRO A 253 7.12 -10.61 17.15
N LEU A 254 7.71 -9.51 16.70
CA LEU A 254 8.74 -8.78 17.45
C LEU A 254 8.15 -8.00 18.62
N ILE A 255 6.98 -7.38 18.44
CA ILE A 255 6.25 -6.69 19.51
C ILE A 255 5.96 -7.68 20.64
N HIS A 256 5.38 -8.84 20.32
CA HIS A 256 5.12 -9.87 21.32
C HIS A 256 6.42 -10.25 22.03
N ALA A 257 7.48 -10.60 21.28
CA ALA A 257 8.74 -11.04 21.86
C ALA A 257 9.38 -10.03 22.81
N ILE A 258 9.50 -8.77 22.39
CA ILE A 258 10.12 -7.68 23.16
C ILE A 258 9.36 -7.45 24.47
N ARG A 259 8.02 -7.53 24.43
CA ARG A 259 7.18 -7.31 25.61
C ARG A 259 7.19 -8.49 26.56
N THR A 260 7.29 -9.72 26.06
CA THR A 260 7.37 -10.93 26.89
C THR A 260 8.78 -11.12 27.48
N SER A 261 9.83 -10.62 26.82
CA SER A 261 11.22 -10.81 27.25
C SER A 261 11.72 -9.78 28.28
N ALA A 262 10.94 -8.78 28.66
CA ALA A 262 11.40 -7.74 29.59
C ALA A 262 11.89 -8.34 30.93
N PRO A 263 13.09 -7.97 31.43
CA PRO A 263 13.91 -6.81 31.05
C PRO A 263 15.03 -7.09 30.02
N ASP A 264 15.01 -8.19 29.27
CA ASP A 264 15.99 -8.45 28.21
C ASP A 264 15.80 -7.46 27.03
N HIS A 265 16.79 -6.58 26.84
CA HIS A 265 16.79 -5.55 25.81
C HIS A 265 17.54 -5.98 24.53
N THR A 266 17.99 -7.23 24.43
CA THR A 266 18.81 -7.71 23.29
C THR A 266 18.10 -7.49 21.95
N LEU A 267 16.81 -7.84 21.87
CA LEU A 267 16.01 -7.65 20.64
C LEU A 267 15.91 -6.18 20.24
N LEU A 268 15.67 -5.29 21.21
CA LEU A 268 15.62 -3.84 20.97
C LEU A 268 16.96 -3.29 20.46
N HIS A 269 18.08 -3.77 21.01
CA HIS A 269 19.40 -3.36 20.56
C HIS A 269 19.69 -3.83 19.14
N ILE A 270 19.34 -5.08 18.79
CA ILE A 270 19.48 -5.59 17.42
C ILE A 270 18.62 -4.77 16.45
N LEU A 271 17.36 -4.50 16.81
CA LEU A 271 16.44 -3.74 15.97
C LEU A 271 16.95 -2.30 15.72
N ARG A 272 17.50 -1.66 16.76
CA ARG A 272 18.15 -0.34 16.64
C ARG A 272 19.30 -0.31 15.64
N GLN A 273 20.04 -1.41 15.49
CA GLN A 273 21.19 -1.45 14.57
C GLN A 273 20.79 -1.51 13.09
N ARG A 274 19.52 -1.83 12.75
CA ARG A 274 19.08 -1.96 11.36
C ARG A 274 20.01 -2.83 10.53
N THR A 275 20.42 -3.95 11.13
CA THR A 275 21.54 -4.74 10.64
C THR A 275 21.20 -5.48 9.35
N GLN A 276 22.15 -5.50 8.42
CA GLN A 276 22.11 -6.38 7.25
C GLN A 276 22.78 -7.74 7.52
N GLN A 277 23.45 -7.90 8.66
CA GLN A 277 24.21 -9.11 8.98
C GLN A 277 23.27 -10.30 9.25
N VAL A 278 23.61 -11.45 8.69
CA VAL A 278 22.80 -12.67 8.79
C VAL A 278 22.77 -13.24 10.21
N GLU A 279 23.88 -13.17 10.95
CA GLU A 279 23.98 -13.81 12.27
C GLU A 279 23.09 -13.15 13.35
N PRO A 280 23.05 -11.81 13.48
CA PRO A 280 22.05 -11.15 14.34
C PRO A 280 20.60 -11.49 13.95
N LYS A 281 20.30 -11.57 12.65
CA LYS A 281 18.97 -11.93 12.17
C LYS A 281 18.60 -13.36 12.59
N LYS A 282 19.49 -14.33 12.38
CA LYS A 282 19.32 -15.72 12.85
C LYS A 282 19.13 -15.80 14.36
N TYR A 283 19.88 -15.02 15.13
CA TYR A 283 19.72 -14.96 16.58
C TYR A 283 18.30 -14.51 16.95
N VAL A 284 17.78 -13.45 16.32
CA VAL A 284 16.40 -13.01 16.55
C VAL A 284 15.40 -14.12 16.20
N LEU A 285 15.54 -14.77 15.04
CA LEU A 285 14.64 -15.87 14.65
C LEU A 285 14.64 -17.02 15.65
N ASP A 286 15.81 -17.42 16.16
CA ASP A 286 15.93 -18.46 17.18
C ASP A 286 15.27 -18.04 18.49
N TYR A 287 15.48 -16.80 18.91
CA TYR A 287 14.87 -16.23 20.10
C TYR A 287 13.33 -16.18 19.99
N LEU A 288 12.80 -15.73 18.85
CA LEU A 288 11.36 -15.75 18.54
C LEU A 288 10.78 -17.17 18.55
N SER A 289 11.55 -18.16 18.11
CA SER A 289 11.10 -19.55 17.98
C SER A 289 11.14 -20.32 19.30
N ARG A 290 12.23 -20.17 20.07
CA ARG A 290 12.56 -21.06 21.19
C ARG A 290 12.44 -20.42 22.57
N VAL A 291 12.57 -19.09 22.65
CA VAL A 291 12.58 -18.38 23.93
C VAL A 291 11.21 -17.77 24.21
N THR A 292 10.72 -16.91 23.31
CA THR A 292 9.44 -16.21 23.51
C THR A 292 8.25 -16.90 22.87
N TYR A 293 8.47 -17.94 22.06
CA TYR A 293 7.43 -18.65 21.30
C TYR A 293 6.53 -17.72 20.47
N SER A 294 7.08 -16.59 20.03
CA SER A 294 6.31 -15.54 19.36
C SER A 294 5.78 -15.99 18.00
N PHE A 295 6.48 -16.87 17.28
CA PHE A 295 5.93 -17.46 16.05
C PHE A 295 4.70 -18.34 16.31
N VAL A 296 4.68 -19.08 17.43
CA VAL A 296 3.51 -19.90 17.82
C VAL A 296 2.35 -18.99 18.22
N TYR A 297 2.64 -17.93 18.98
CA TYR A 297 1.67 -16.90 19.34
C TYR A 297 1.05 -16.27 18.08
N THR A 298 1.87 -15.76 17.15
CA THR A 298 1.41 -15.15 15.90
C THR A 298 0.56 -16.10 15.06
N ARG A 299 0.93 -17.38 14.94
CA ARG A 299 0.11 -18.38 14.24
C ARG A 299 -1.25 -18.61 14.91
N THR A 300 -1.27 -18.64 16.24
CA THR A 300 -2.53 -18.77 17.01
C THR A 300 -3.46 -17.58 16.73
N VAL A 301 -2.91 -16.37 16.76
CA VAL A 301 -3.64 -15.14 16.42
C VAL A 301 -4.17 -15.20 14.98
N LEU A 302 -3.32 -15.54 14.01
CA LEU A 302 -3.72 -15.67 12.60
C LEU A 302 -4.86 -16.67 12.40
N THR A 303 -4.80 -17.82 13.08
CA THR A 303 -5.86 -18.84 13.03
C THR A 303 -7.17 -18.31 13.59
N ALA A 304 -7.12 -17.57 14.71
CA ALA A 304 -8.29 -16.96 15.31
C ALA A 304 -8.91 -15.87 14.43
N LEU A 305 -8.09 -15.04 13.77
CA LEU A 305 -8.55 -14.02 12.84
C LEU A 305 -9.17 -14.64 11.58
N GLU A 306 -8.58 -15.71 11.05
CA GLU A 306 -9.12 -16.45 9.91
C GLU A 306 -10.49 -17.06 10.24
N ALA A 307 -10.63 -17.69 11.41
CA ALA A 307 -11.91 -18.27 11.84
C ALA A 307 -13.00 -17.21 12.01
N GLN A 308 -12.65 -16.05 12.58
CA GLN A 308 -13.57 -14.90 12.67
C GLN A 308 -13.95 -14.37 11.28
N ALA A 309 -12.99 -14.28 10.35
CA ALA A 309 -13.26 -13.82 8.98
C ALA A 309 -14.21 -14.78 8.25
N ARG A 310 -14.04 -16.09 8.42
CA ARG A 310 -14.98 -17.10 7.87
C ARG A 310 -16.38 -16.95 8.46
N THR A 311 -16.47 -16.80 9.78
CA THR A 311 -17.76 -16.62 10.47
C THR A 311 -18.47 -15.35 9.99
N GLU A 312 -17.74 -14.26 9.80
CA GLU A 312 -18.31 -13.00 9.30
C GLU A 312 -18.70 -13.08 7.82
N ILE A 313 -17.93 -13.79 6.99
CA ILE A 313 -18.32 -14.10 5.60
C ILE A 313 -19.63 -14.89 5.57
N ASP A 314 -19.79 -15.90 6.42
CA ASP A 314 -21.00 -16.71 6.50
C ASP A 314 -22.21 -15.87 6.98
N ARG A 315 -22.01 -15.00 7.97
CA ARG A 315 -23.04 -14.04 8.44
C ARG A 315 -23.53 -13.16 7.28
N LEU A 316 -22.60 -12.55 6.54
CA LEU A 316 -22.92 -11.68 5.41
C LEU A 316 -23.53 -12.45 4.23
N ALA A 317 -23.10 -13.69 4.01
CA ALA A 317 -23.67 -14.58 3.01
C ALA A 317 -25.14 -14.93 3.30
N ALA A 318 -25.53 -15.03 4.58
CA ALA A 318 -26.92 -15.21 4.96
C ALA A 318 -27.80 -13.99 4.61
N LEU A 319 -27.20 -12.79 4.51
CA LEU A 319 -27.92 -11.56 4.17
C LEU A 319 -27.98 -11.31 2.66
N TRP A 320 -26.88 -11.55 1.94
CA TRP A 320 -26.72 -11.10 0.54
C TRP A 320 -26.38 -12.22 -0.45
N GLY A 321 -26.40 -13.47 0.00
CA GLY A 321 -26.06 -14.64 -0.81
C GLY A 321 -24.58 -15.03 -0.71
N ALA A 322 -24.28 -16.28 -1.09
CA ALA A 322 -22.95 -16.86 -0.98
C ALA A 322 -21.89 -16.09 -1.80
N ASN A 323 -20.68 -15.97 -1.23
CA ASN A 323 -19.52 -15.37 -1.88
C ASN A 323 -18.29 -16.30 -1.84
N PRO A 324 -18.28 -17.37 -2.67
CA PRO A 324 -17.17 -18.33 -2.69
C PRO A 324 -15.85 -17.70 -3.15
N ALA A 325 -15.91 -16.62 -3.94
CA ALA A 325 -14.72 -15.89 -4.38
C ALA A 325 -13.98 -15.26 -3.19
N LEU A 326 -14.71 -14.71 -2.22
CA LEU A 326 -14.11 -14.14 -1.01
C LEU A 326 -13.55 -15.23 -0.10
N GLY A 327 -14.23 -16.39 -0.01
CA GLY A 327 -13.69 -17.58 0.65
C GLY A 327 -12.36 -18.03 0.04
N ALA A 328 -12.27 -18.08 -1.30
CA ALA A 328 -11.04 -18.44 -2.01
C ALA A 328 -9.90 -17.40 -1.86
N VAL A 329 -10.22 -16.13 -1.60
CA VAL A 329 -9.22 -15.12 -1.22
C VAL A 329 -8.67 -15.43 0.17
N LEU A 330 -9.52 -15.78 1.12
CA LEU A 330 -9.11 -16.14 2.48
C LEU A 330 -8.28 -17.44 2.50
N ASP A 331 -8.67 -18.44 1.71
CA ASP A 331 -7.90 -19.69 1.57
C ASP A 331 -6.49 -19.44 1.04
N ALA A 332 -6.32 -18.47 0.13
CA ALA A 332 -5.01 -18.08 -0.38
C ALA A 332 -4.14 -17.34 0.68
N LEU A 333 -4.75 -16.82 1.74
CA LEU A 333 -4.07 -16.21 2.88
C LEU A 333 -3.71 -17.24 3.96
N HIS A 334 -4.28 -18.43 3.94
CA HIS A 334 -3.99 -19.47 4.93
C HIS A 334 -2.49 -19.77 4.98
N ILE A 335 -1.94 -19.84 6.20
CA ILE A 335 -0.58 -20.32 6.44
C ILE A 335 -0.72 -21.77 6.90
N PRO A 336 -0.26 -22.75 6.10
CA PRO A 336 -0.35 -24.16 6.47
C PRO A 336 0.31 -24.40 7.82
N SER A 337 -0.23 -25.34 8.58
CA SER A 337 0.55 -25.94 9.65
C SER A 337 1.80 -26.57 9.06
N SER A 338 2.97 -26.16 9.54
CA SER A 338 4.22 -26.88 9.23
C SER A 338 4.00 -28.37 9.52
N PRO A 339 4.48 -29.28 8.65
CA PRO A 339 4.41 -30.72 8.89
C PRO A 339 5.12 -31.13 10.18
#